data_AF-A0A1G6XZ80-F1
#
_entry.id   AF-A0A1G6XZ80-F1
#
_cell.length_a   1.000
_cell.length_b   1.000
_cell.length_c   1.000
_cell.angle_alpha   90.00
_cell.angle_beta   90.00
_cell.angle_gamma   90.00
#
_symmetry.space_group_name_H-M   'P 1'
#
loop_
_entity.id
_entity.type
_entity.pdbx_description
1 polymer ?
#
loop_
_entity_poly.entity_id
_entity_poly.type
_entity_poly.pdbx_seq_one_letter_code
_entity_poly.pdbx_strand_id
1 'polypeptide(L)'
;MYWQKKWSREDKDQALKDDILAIRQDHKDYGYRRIHLELKNRGWVANKKKVQRLVQVMGLQVPSYGRKYKKYSAYKGVVGKIKKYRIHRRFNASVPYRRTFHSDRGWG
;
A
#
# COMPACT_ATOMS: atom_id res chain seq x y z
N MET A 1 2.29 37.66 -12.42
CA MET A 1 1.27 37.23 -11.43
C MET A 1 1.93 36.63 -10.19
N TYR A 2 1.33 36.79 -9.00
CA TYR A 2 1.83 36.28 -7.70
C TYR A 2 2.22 34.79 -7.71
N TRP A 3 1.57 33.96 -8.53
CA TRP A 3 1.81 32.51 -8.63
C TRP A 3 3.06 32.12 -9.42
N GLN A 4 3.50 32.92 -10.40
CA GLN A 4 4.71 32.62 -11.20
C GLN A 4 6.00 32.76 -10.38
N LYS A 5 6.04 33.68 -9.39
CA LYS A 5 7.18 33.86 -8.48
C LYS A 5 7.41 32.67 -7.51
N LYS A 6 6.45 31.75 -7.38
CA LYS A 6 6.60 30.58 -6.49
C LYS A 6 7.50 29.49 -7.07
N TRP A 7 7.61 29.39 -8.41
CA TRP A 7 8.42 28.37 -9.06
C TRP A 7 9.93 28.64 -8.95
N SER A 8 10.32 29.91 -8.80
CA SER A 8 11.72 30.32 -8.64
C SER A 8 12.20 30.30 -7.19
N ARG A 9 11.41 29.77 -6.24
CA ARG A 9 11.83 29.69 -4.83
C ARG A 9 12.70 28.46 -4.63
N GLU A 10 13.82 28.66 -3.94
CA GLU A 10 14.70 27.58 -3.50
C GLU A 10 13.99 26.61 -2.56
N ASP A 11 14.40 25.34 -2.62
CA ASP A 11 13.86 24.31 -1.78
C ASP A 11 14.44 24.41 -0.36
N LYS A 12 13.60 24.84 0.58
CA LYS A 12 13.97 24.97 2.00
C LYS A 12 14.33 23.63 2.65
N ASP A 13 13.91 22.52 2.04
CA ASP A 13 14.13 21.18 2.57
C ASP A 13 15.38 20.51 1.98
N GLN A 14 16.19 21.23 1.18
CA GLN A 14 17.33 20.66 0.47
C GLN A 14 18.36 20.01 1.43
N ALA A 15 18.79 20.71 2.47
CA ALA A 15 19.72 20.16 3.46
C ALA A 15 19.19 18.87 4.13
N LEU A 16 17.88 18.82 4.41
CA LEU A 16 17.25 17.65 4.99
C LEU A 16 17.20 16.48 3.98
N LYS A 17 17.00 16.76 2.69
CA LYS A 17 17.01 15.75 1.62
C LYS A 17 18.41 15.17 1.43
N ASP A 18 19.43 16.01 1.50
CA ASP A 18 20.83 15.59 1.34
C ASP A 18 21.24 14.64 2.47
N ASP A 19 20.86 14.94 3.71
CA ASP A 19 21.09 14.03 4.85
C ASP A 19 20.30 12.72 4.75
N ILE A 20 19.06 12.78 4.27
CA ILE A 20 18.27 11.57 3.98
C ILE A 20 18.98 10.69 2.94
N LEU A 21 19.59 11.29 1.91
CA LEU A 21 20.37 10.57 0.90
C LEU A 21 21.64 9.97 1.48
N ALA A 22 22.37 10.71 2.32
CA ALA A 22 23.55 10.19 3.00
C ALA A 22 23.22 8.96 3.86
N ILE A 23 22.20 9.05 4.72
CA ILE A 23 21.72 7.91 5.53
C ILE A 23 21.33 6.73 4.63
N ARG A 24 20.74 7.01 3.47
CA ARG A 24 20.30 5.97 2.53
C ARG A 24 21.45 5.29 1.81
N GLN A 25 22.55 6.00 1.55
CA GLN A 25 23.78 5.42 1.01
C GLN A 25 24.42 4.47 2.01
N ASP A 26 24.50 4.87 3.28
CA ASP A 26 25.03 4.03 4.37
C ASP A 26 24.11 2.82 4.65
N HIS A 27 22.79 3.04 4.59
CA HIS A 27 21.78 2.05 4.96
C HIS A 27 20.69 1.87 3.88
N LYS A 28 21.00 1.08 2.86
CA LYS A 28 20.12 0.77 1.72
C LYS A 28 18.77 0.13 2.08
N ASP A 29 18.61 -0.44 3.26
CA ASP A 29 17.35 -1.08 3.68
C ASP A 29 16.50 -0.23 4.63
N TYR A 30 16.96 0.96 5.00
CA TYR A 30 16.24 1.81 5.95
C TYR A 30 15.01 2.46 5.31
N GLY A 31 13.83 2.09 5.79
CA GLY A 31 12.61 2.84 5.53
C GLY A 31 12.55 4.14 6.32
N TYR A 32 11.57 4.99 6.01
CA TYR A 32 11.42 6.34 6.59
C TYR A 32 11.41 6.37 8.13
N ARG A 33 10.96 5.29 8.79
CA ARG A 33 10.95 5.18 10.27
C ARG A 33 12.37 5.14 10.84
N ARG A 34 13.26 4.35 10.23
CA ARG A 34 14.67 4.25 10.66
C ARG A 34 15.45 5.50 10.27
N ILE A 35 15.20 6.03 9.07
CA ILE A 35 15.77 7.32 8.63
C ILE A 35 15.41 8.44 9.61
N HIS A 36 14.15 8.51 10.08
CA HIS A 36 13.76 9.51 11.06
C HIS A 36 14.51 9.38 12.39
N LEU A 37 14.74 8.16 12.88
CA LEU A 37 15.50 7.94 14.11
C LEU A 37 16.97 8.35 13.94
N GLU A 38 17.60 7.98 12.82
CA GLU A 38 18.95 8.45 12.45
C GLU A 38 19.04 9.97 12.40
N LEU A 39 18.09 10.64 11.72
CA LEU A 39 18.02 12.09 11.69
C LEU A 39 17.91 12.68 13.10
N LYS A 40 17.13 12.07 13.99
CA LYS A 40 17.02 12.51 15.39
C LYS A 40 18.34 12.32 16.14
N ASN A 41 19.06 11.23 15.91
CA ASN A 41 20.39 10.99 16.51
C ASN A 41 21.42 12.02 16.02
N ARG A 42 21.30 12.46 14.76
CA ARG A 42 22.11 13.55 14.17
C ARG A 42 21.68 14.96 14.60
N GLY A 43 20.65 15.08 15.46
CA GLY A 43 20.21 16.36 16.03
C GLY A 43 19.08 17.07 15.26
N TRP A 44 18.52 16.48 14.21
CA TRP A 44 17.43 17.11 13.46
C TRP A 44 16.10 17.10 14.21
N VAL A 45 15.48 18.28 14.30
CA VAL A 45 14.10 18.44 14.80
C VAL A 45 13.11 18.38 13.63
N ALA A 46 13.05 17.23 12.95
CA ALA A 46 12.11 16.99 11.84
C ALA A 46 10.96 16.08 12.26
N ASN A 47 9.73 16.45 11.92
CA ASN A 47 8.57 15.58 12.18
C ASN A 47 8.60 14.33 11.28
N LYS A 48 8.28 13.15 11.84
CA LYS A 48 8.14 11.88 11.10
C LYS A 48 7.33 11.99 9.80
N LYS A 49 6.25 12.78 9.79
CA LYS A 49 5.38 12.97 8.62
C LYS A 49 6.11 13.68 7.48
N LYS A 50 6.96 14.66 7.82
CA LYS A 50 7.78 15.41 6.85
C LYS A 50 8.81 14.48 6.21
N VAL A 51 9.54 13.72 7.02
CA VAL A 51 10.51 12.72 6.54
C VAL A 51 9.82 11.69 5.63
N GLN A 52 8.65 11.17 6.04
CA GLN A 52 7.88 10.23 5.21
C GLN A 52 7.51 10.82 3.84
N ARG A 53 7.01 12.06 3.80
CA ARG A 53 6.67 12.75 2.55
C ARG A 53 7.89 12.93 1.65
N LEU A 54 9.03 13.37 2.21
CA LEU A 54 10.25 13.59 1.43
C LEU A 54 10.78 12.27 0.84
N VAL A 55 10.82 11.20 1.64
CA VAL A 55 11.20 9.86 1.18
C VAL A 55 10.28 9.37 0.05
N GLN A 56 8.98 9.67 0.10
CA GLN A 56 8.03 9.35 -0.98
C GLN A 56 8.28 10.16 -2.25
N VAL A 57 8.45 11.47 -2.13
CA VAL A 57 8.70 12.37 -3.27
C VAL A 57 10.02 12.00 -3.96
N MET A 58 11.03 11.58 -3.22
CA MET A 58 12.33 11.14 -3.74
C MET A 58 12.32 9.69 -4.26
N GLY A 59 11.20 8.96 -4.15
CA GLY A 59 11.11 7.58 -4.60
C GLY A 59 11.93 6.58 -3.77
N LEU A 60 12.36 6.95 -2.56
CA LEU A 60 13.20 6.14 -1.67
C LEU A 60 12.40 5.17 -0.79
N GLN A 61 11.12 4.91 -1.12
CA GLN A 61 10.32 3.95 -0.36
C GLN A 61 10.89 2.53 -0.51
N VAL A 62 10.90 1.79 0.60
CA VAL A 62 11.33 0.39 0.65
C VAL A 62 10.10 -0.51 0.44
N PRO A 63 9.93 -1.18 -0.72
CA PRO A 63 8.77 -2.03 -1.00
C PRO A 63 8.89 -3.45 -0.43
N SER A 64 10.09 -3.85 0.03
CA SER A 64 10.45 -5.24 0.32
C SER A 64 9.64 -5.90 1.45
N TYR A 65 9.05 -5.13 2.36
CA TYR A 65 8.31 -5.66 3.52
C TYR A 65 6.78 -5.72 3.34
N GLY A 66 6.20 -5.14 2.27
CA GLY A 66 4.75 -5.07 2.10
C GLY A 66 4.10 -6.38 1.60
N ARG A 67 4.89 -7.30 1.04
CA ARG A 67 4.40 -8.44 0.26
C ARG A 67 4.71 -9.81 0.88
N LYS A 68 4.87 -9.88 2.20
CA LYS A 68 5.26 -11.14 2.86
C LYS A 68 4.12 -11.93 3.51
N TYR A 69 2.90 -11.92 2.96
CA TYR A 69 1.90 -12.95 3.31
C TYR A 69 0.95 -13.17 2.13
N LYS A 70 1.26 -14.12 1.24
CA LYS A 70 0.15 -14.82 0.58
C LYS A 70 -0.55 -15.57 1.71
N LYS A 71 -1.81 -15.25 1.99
CA LYS A 71 -2.62 -16.08 2.91
C LYS A 71 -2.50 -17.52 2.42
N TYR A 72 -2.18 -18.43 3.33
CA TYR A 72 -2.10 -19.85 3.01
C TYR A 72 -3.41 -20.28 2.35
N SER A 73 -3.32 -20.86 1.15
CA SER A 73 -4.44 -21.45 0.43
C SER A 73 -4.18 -22.94 0.31
N ALA A 74 -4.95 -23.75 1.04
CA ALA A 74 -4.93 -25.21 0.90
C ALA A 74 -5.55 -25.68 -0.43
N TYR A 75 -6.26 -24.79 -1.13
CA TYR A 75 -6.87 -25.09 -2.41
C TYR A 75 -5.79 -25.23 -3.49
N LYS A 76 -5.53 -26.47 -3.90
CA LYS A 76 -4.54 -26.83 -4.94
C LYS A 76 -5.01 -26.55 -6.37
N GLY A 77 -6.15 -25.86 -6.55
CA GLY A 77 -6.85 -25.75 -7.83
C GLY A 77 -7.88 -26.86 -8.03
N VAL A 78 -8.41 -26.98 -9.24
CA VAL A 78 -9.31 -28.08 -9.61
C VAL A 78 -8.50 -29.37 -9.69
N VAL A 79 -8.60 -30.22 -8.67
CA VAL A 79 -7.98 -31.53 -8.66
C VAL A 79 -8.98 -32.55 -9.20
N GLY A 80 -8.65 -33.18 -10.34
CA GLY A 80 -9.48 -34.20 -10.98
C GLY A 80 -10.54 -33.67 -11.96
N LYS A 81 -11.31 -34.59 -12.54
CA LYS A 81 -12.33 -34.27 -13.55
C LYS A 81 -13.64 -33.84 -12.88
N ILE A 82 -14.02 -32.58 -13.03
CA ILE A 82 -15.33 -32.08 -12.58
C ILE A 82 -16.43 -32.80 -13.38
N LYS A 83 -17.35 -33.45 -12.68
CA LYS A 83 -18.51 -34.12 -13.28
C LYS A 83 -19.45 -33.09 -13.93
N LYS A 84 -19.97 -33.40 -15.11
CA LYS A 84 -20.96 -32.54 -15.79
C LYS A 84 -22.19 -32.32 -14.89
N TYR A 85 -22.71 -31.09 -14.89
CA TYR A 85 -23.89 -30.71 -14.14
C TYR A 85 -25.10 -31.58 -14.52
N ARG A 86 -25.61 -32.40 -13.60
CA ARG A 86 -26.78 -33.28 -13.85
C ARG A 86 -28.12 -32.56 -13.72
N ILE A 87 -28.17 -31.49 -12.92
CA ILE A 87 -29.41 -30.81 -12.53
C ILE A 87 -29.62 -29.52 -13.36
N HIS A 88 -28.70 -29.17 -14.27
CA HIS A 88 -28.71 -27.92 -15.05
C HIS A 88 -29.03 -26.63 -14.25
N ARG A 89 -28.74 -26.65 -12.94
CA ARG A 89 -29.05 -25.54 -12.04
C ARG A 89 -28.04 -24.41 -12.27
N ARG A 90 -28.56 -23.21 -12.54
CA ARG A 90 -27.74 -22.01 -12.77
C ARG A 90 -27.42 -21.33 -11.45
N PHE A 91 -26.24 -21.64 -10.88
CA PHE A 91 -25.75 -21.08 -9.62
C PHE A 91 -25.23 -19.64 -9.72
N ASN A 92 -24.81 -19.22 -10.91
CA ASN A 92 -24.34 -17.86 -11.15
C ASN A 92 -25.53 -16.94 -11.52
N ALA A 93 -25.55 -15.74 -10.96
CA ALA A 93 -26.48 -14.67 -11.30
C ALA A 93 -25.68 -13.45 -11.75
N SER A 94 -26.11 -12.80 -12.83
CA SER A 94 -25.51 -11.57 -13.34
C SER A 94 -25.79 -10.34 -12.45
N VAL A 95 -26.79 -10.44 -11.59
CA VAL A 95 -27.24 -9.38 -10.69
C VAL A 95 -27.30 -9.94 -9.27
N PRO A 96 -26.75 -9.24 -8.26
CA PRO A 96 -26.86 -9.66 -6.86
C PRO A 96 -28.33 -9.75 -6.42
N TYR A 97 -28.64 -10.64 -5.45
CA TYR A 97 -29.97 -10.89 -4.86
C TYR A 97 -31.08 -11.47 -5.78
N ARG A 98 -30.80 -11.72 -7.06
CA ARG A 98 -31.83 -12.23 -8.00
C ARG A 98 -32.25 -13.69 -7.78
N ARG A 99 -31.44 -14.50 -7.10
CA ARG A 99 -31.68 -15.94 -6.85
C ARG A 99 -31.36 -16.38 -5.43
N THR A 100 -31.26 -15.43 -4.51
CA THR A 100 -31.31 -15.73 -3.08
C THR A 100 -32.78 -15.95 -2.75
N PHE A 101 -33.14 -17.17 -2.33
CA PHE A 101 -34.42 -17.40 -1.67
C PHE A 101 -34.35 -16.68 -0.32
N HIS A 102 -34.79 -15.42 -0.26
CA HIS A 102 -35.24 -14.83 0.99
C HIS A 102 -36.68 -15.27 1.18
N SER A 103 -36.91 -16.27 2.04
CA SER A 103 -38.24 -16.67 2.43
C SER A 103 -38.81 -15.65 3.43
N ASP A 104 -39.17 -14.47 2.95
CA ASP A 104 -39.93 -13.47 3.73
C ASP A 104 -41.43 -13.69 3.54
N ARG A 105 -41.89 -14.94 3.63
CA ARG A 105 -43.29 -15.22 3.89
C ARG A 105 -43.39 -15.63 5.36
N GLY A 106 -43.72 -14.64 6.18
CA GLY A 106 -44.14 -14.85 7.55
C GLY A 106 -45.25 -15.90 7.60
N TRP A 107 -45.19 -16.70 8.66
CA TRP A 107 -46.26 -17.62 9.01
C TRP A 107 -47.52 -16.78 9.27
N GLY A 108 -48.49 -16.91 8.37
CA GLY A 108 -49.89 -16.51 8.60
C GLY A 108 -50.69 -17.72 9.00
#